data_AF-A0A2N6JYA7-F1
#
_entry.id   AF-A0A2N6JYA7-F1
#
_cell.length_a   1.000
_cell.length_b   1.000
_cell.length_c   1.000
_cell.angle_alpha   90.00
_cell.angle_beta   90.00
_cell.angle_gamma   90.00
#
_symmetry.space_group_name_H-M   'P 1'
#
loop_
_entity.id
_entity.type
_entity.pdbx_description
1 polymer ?
#
loop_
_entity_poly.entity_id
_entity_poly.type
_entity_poly.pdbx_seq_one_letter_code
_entity_poly.pdbx_strand_id
1 'polypeptide(L)'
;MENSTVRTTLTLPGELLEATDRAVKEGKAKSRNDFIARAIRHELAAQKRAEIDAAFTAMAGDVEYQAEVRKINNDFAKADWEAFQIGESQQ
;
A
#
# COMPACT_ATOMS: atom_id res chain seq x y z
N MET A 1 -14.89 -17.04 1.76
CA MET A 1 -15.02 -16.13 2.91
C MET A 1 -16.39 -15.50 2.83
N GLU A 2 -17.26 -15.73 3.81
CA GLU A 2 -18.58 -15.10 3.84
C GLU A 2 -18.42 -13.59 3.79
N ASN A 3 -19.02 -12.96 2.79
CA ASN A 3 -19.00 -11.52 2.61
C ASN A 3 -20.07 -10.92 3.54
N SER A 4 -19.86 -11.04 4.86
CA SER A 4 -20.80 -10.53 5.85
C SER A 4 -20.75 -9.02 5.85
N THR A 5 -21.83 -8.40 5.35
CA THR A 5 -21.98 -6.94 5.43
C THR A 5 -22.67 -6.61 6.73
N VAL A 6 -22.09 -5.70 7.50
CA VAL A 6 -22.69 -5.19 8.74
C VAL A 6 -23.35 -3.85 8.44
N ARG A 7 -24.62 -3.71 8.80
CA ARG A 7 -25.35 -2.44 8.66
C ARG A 7 -24.99 -1.53 9.83
N THR A 8 -24.33 -0.43 9.50
CA THR A 8 -23.93 0.62 10.45
C THR A 8 -24.51 1.96 10.02
N THR A 9 -24.81 2.82 10.98
CA THR A 9 -25.21 4.21 10.73
C THR A 9 -24.01 5.11 11.00
N LEU A 10 -23.66 5.97 10.03
CA LEU A 10 -22.54 6.90 10.10
C LEU A 10 -23.04 8.31 9.85
N THR A 11 -22.48 9.28 10.57
CA THR A 11 -22.71 10.71 10.27
C THR A 11 -21.66 11.14 9.25
N LEU A 12 -22.12 11.62 8.09
CA LEU A 12 -21.27 12.12 7.03
C LEU A 12 -21.61 13.59 6.76
N PRO A 13 -20.62 14.43 6.43
CA PRO A 13 -20.88 15.76 5.90
C PRO A 13 -21.81 15.70 4.68
N GLY A 14 -22.77 16.62 4.60
CA GLY A 14 -23.81 16.62 3.57
C GLY A 14 -23.23 16.72 2.16
N GLU A 15 -22.20 17.54 2.00
CA GLU A 15 -21.47 17.74 0.76
C GLU A 15 -20.79 16.45 0.24
N LEU A 16 -20.31 15.58 1.14
CA LEU A 16 -19.70 14.30 0.76
C LEU A 16 -20.77 13.30 0.32
N LEU A 17 -21.94 13.30 0.99
CA LEU A 17 -23.06 12.48 0.58
C LEU A 17 -23.57 12.90 -0.81
N GLU A 18 -23.71 14.20 -1.05
CA GLU A 18 -24.10 14.75 -2.35
C GLU A 18 -23.08 14.42 -3.46
N ALA A 19 -21.78 14.54 -3.17
CA ALA A 19 -20.74 14.18 -4.13
C ALA A 19 -20.77 12.68 -4.46
N THR A 20 -20.99 11.84 -3.45
CA THR A 20 -21.16 10.39 -3.64
C THR A 20 -22.38 10.09 -4.50
N ASP A 21 -23.49 10.81 -4.29
CA ASP A 21 -24.70 10.66 -5.08
C ASP A 21 -24.49 10.99 -6.55
N ARG A 22 -23.78 12.09 -6.83
CA ARG A 22 -23.41 12.44 -8.20
C ARG A 22 -22.55 11.34 -8.82
N ALA A 23 -21.55 10.83 -8.11
CA ALA A 23 -20.69 9.76 -8.62
C ALA A 23 -21.48 8.47 -8.95
N VAL A 24 -22.48 8.12 -8.14
CA VAL A 24 -23.36 6.98 -8.43
C VAL A 24 -24.26 7.26 -9.64
N LYS A 25 -24.87 8.46 -9.72
CA LYS A 25 -25.70 8.87 -10.88
C LYS A 25 -24.92 8.88 -12.19
N GLU A 26 -23.64 9.27 -12.16
CA GLU A 26 -22.73 9.26 -13.29
C GLU A 26 -22.20 7.86 -13.65
N GLY A 27 -22.60 6.81 -12.91
CA GLY A 27 -22.18 5.44 -13.15
C GLY A 27 -20.74 5.13 -12.71
N LYS A 28 -20.07 6.05 -12.02
CA LYS A 28 -18.69 5.87 -11.51
C LYS A 28 -18.62 4.90 -10.32
N ALA A 29 -19.76 4.62 -9.68
CA ALA A 29 -19.89 3.58 -8.68
C ALA A 29 -21.27 2.91 -8.70
N LYS A 30 -21.31 1.65 -8.26
CA LYS A 30 -22.51 0.81 -8.31
C LYS A 30 -23.56 1.22 -7.27
N SER A 31 -23.12 1.70 -6.11
CA SER A 31 -23.97 2.20 -5.03
C SER A 31 -23.16 3.08 -4.08
N ARG A 32 -23.86 3.83 -3.21
CA ARG A 32 -23.21 4.59 -2.12
C ARG A 32 -22.36 3.68 -1.24
N ASN A 33 -22.87 2.50 -0.88
CA ASN A 33 -22.18 1.54 -0.04
C ASN A 33 -20.89 1.04 -0.71
N ASP A 34 -20.95 0.73 -2.01
CA ASP A 34 -19.76 0.32 -2.77
C ASP A 34 -18.71 1.45 -2.82
N PHE A 35 -19.15 2.68 -3.08
CA PHE A 35 -18.27 3.85 -3.10
C PHE A 35 -17.59 4.07 -1.75
N ILE A 36 -18.37 4.10 -0.67
CA ILE A 36 -17.86 4.30 0.70
C ILE A 36 -16.93 3.16 1.11
N ALA A 37 -17.29 1.90 0.82
CA ALA A 37 -16.44 0.76 1.14
C ALA A 37 -15.10 0.80 0.39
N ARG A 38 -15.09 1.24 -0.88
CA ARG A 38 -13.85 1.44 -1.65
C ARG A 38 -13.00 2.56 -1.06
N ALA A 39 -13.60 3.69 -0.68
CA ALA A 39 -12.88 4.79 -0.05
C ALA A 39 -12.24 4.37 1.28
N ILE A 40 -12.99 3.67 2.14
CA ILE A 40 -12.48 3.17 3.43
C ILE A 40 -11.33 2.18 3.22
N ARG A 41 -11.45 1.24 2.27
CA ARG A 41 -10.36 0.29 1.97
C ARG A 41 -9.10 1.00 1.49
N HIS A 42 -9.24 2.03 0.65
CA HIS A 42 -8.11 2.81 0.16
C HIS A 42 -7.40 3.54 1.32
N GLU A 43 -8.18 4.19 2.19
CA GLU A 43 -7.64 4.88 3.37
C GLU A 43 -6.90 3.93 4.32
N LEU A 44 -7.50 2.77 4.63
CA LEU A 44 -6.84 1.75 5.47
C LEU A 44 -5.56 1.20 4.83
N ALA A 45 -5.53 1.03 3.52
CA ALA A 45 -4.32 0.61 2.81
C ALA A 45 -3.22 1.68 2.87
N ALA A 46 -3.59 2.96 2.73
CA ALA A 46 -2.65 4.08 2.85
C ALA A 46 -2.06 4.17 4.26
N GLN A 47 -2.89 4.04 5.30
CA GLN A 47 -2.42 4.00 6.70
C GLN A 47 -1.47 2.83 6.95
N LYS A 48 -1.84 1.62 6.51
CA LYS A 48 -0.96 0.45 6.62
C LYS A 48 0.38 0.66 5.91
N ARG A 49 0.36 1.32 4.74
CA ARG A 49 1.60 1.64 4.03
C ARG A 49 2.45 2.65 4.81
N ALA A 50 1.84 3.68 5.37
CA ALA A 50 2.53 4.66 6.20
C ALA A 50 3.15 4.03 7.46
N GLU A 51 2.47 3.07 8.09
CA GLU A 51 3.02 2.32 9.23
C GLU A 51 4.27 1.52 8.83
N ILE A 52 4.21 0.84 7.68
CA ILE A 52 5.35 0.11 7.13
C ILE A 52 6.52 1.06 6.84
N ASP A 53 6.26 2.16 6.16
CA ASP A 53 7.28 3.14 5.80
C ASP A 53 7.89 3.79 7.06
N ALA A 54 7.10 4.02 8.11
CA ALA A 54 7.59 4.50 9.40
C ALA A 54 8.50 3.47 10.09
N ALA A 55 8.14 2.19 10.06
CA ALA A 55 8.98 1.12 10.61
C ALA A 55 10.32 1.00 9.85
N PHE A 56 10.31 1.09 8.52
CA PHE A 56 11.53 1.12 7.71
C PHE A 56 12.37 2.37 7.96
N THR A 57 11.73 3.53 8.17
CA THR A 57 12.44 4.78 8.50
C THR A 57 13.19 4.65 9.83
N ALA A 58 12.60 3.97 10.82
CA ALA A 58 13.27 3.69 12.09
C ALA A 58 14.54 2.82 11.89
N MET A 59 14.49 1.84 10.98
CA MET A 59 15.66 1.02 10.63
C MET A 59 16.72 1.77 9.82
N ALA A 60 16.35 2.80 9.05
CA ALA A 60 17.30 3.62 8.30
C ALA A 60 18.29 4.39 9.21
N GLY A 61 17.85 4.74 10.43
CA GLY A 61 18.70 5.37 11.45
C GLY A 61 19.51 4.40 12.30
N ASP A 62 19.32 3.09 12.16
CA ASP A 62 20.02 2.07 12.94
C ASP A 62 21.40 1.79 12.33
N VAL A 63 22.43 2.35 12.97
CA VAL A 63 23.83 2.28 12.49
C VAL A 63 24.37 0.85 12.49
N GLU A 64 23.94 0.01 13.42
CA GLU A 64 24.40 -1.38 13.54
C GLU A 64 23.79 -2.23 12.41
N TYR A 65 22.48 -2.08 12.20
CA TYR A 65 21.79 -2.67 11.06
C TYR A 65 22.41 -2.25 9.72
N GLN A 66 22.69 -0.95 9.53
CA GLN A 66 23.32 -0.45 8.29
C GLN A 66 24.73 -1.02 8.06
N ALA A 67 25.50 -1.22 9.14
CA ALA A 67 26.83 -1.83 9.04
C ALA A 67 26.75 -3.31 8.62
N GLU A 68 25.78 -4.05 9.18
CA GLU A 68 25.55 -5.45 8.83
C GLU A 68 25.06 -5.60 7.38
N VAL A 69 24.08 -4.78 6.96
CA VAL A 69 23.61 -4.74 5.56
C VAL A 69 24.75 -4.45 4.60
N ARG A 70 25.64 -3.51 4.92
CA ARG A 70 26.81 -3.21 4.08
C ARG A 70 27.77 -4.39 3.98
N LYS A 71 27.97 -5.12 5.07
CA LYS A 71 28.82 -6.32 5.08
C LYS A 71 28.21 -7.40 4.18
N ILE A 72 26.93 -7.70 4.33
CA ILE A 72 26.21 -8.66 3.48
C ILE A 72 26.32 -8.24 2.01
N ASN A 73 26.01 -6.99 1.67
CA ASN A 73 26.08 -6.52 0.28
C ASN A 73 27.50 -6.65 -0.30
N ASN A 74 28.55 -6.40 0.49
CA ASN A 74 29.93 -6.63 0.04
C ASN A 74 30.22 -8.12 -0.21
N ASP A 75 29.76 -9.00 0.68
CA ASP A 75 29.98 -10.44 0.57
C ASP A 75 29.28 -11.02 -0.69
N PHE A 76 28.16 -10.42 -1.12
CA PHE A 76 27.38 -10.87 -2.29
C PHE A 76 27.66 -10.09 -3.59
N ALA A 77 28.39 -8.97 -3.55
CA ALA A 77 28.59 -8.08 -4.70
C ALA A 77 29.14 -8.80 -5.95
N LYS A 78 30.02 -9.79 -5.76
CA LYS A 78 30.57 -10.59 -6.87
C LYS A 78 29.52 -11.50 -7.50
N ALA A 79 28.71 -12.17 -6.68
CA ALA A 79 27.65 -13.06 -7.14
C ALA A 79 26.55 -12.28 -7.87
N ASP A 80 26.19 -11.09 -7.39
CA ASP A 80 25.22 -10.23 -8.06
C ASP A 80 25.70 -9.78 -9.44
N TRP A 81 26.99 -9.47 -9.59
CA TRP A 81 27.58 -9.10 -10.87
C TRP A 81 27.63 -10.27 -11.86
N GLU A 82 27.99 -11.47 -11.39
CA GLU A 82 27.97 -12.69 -12.20
C GLU A 82 26.53 -13.03 -12.65
N ALA A 83 25.54 -12.91 -11.76
CA ALA A 83 24.13 -13.11 -12.08
C ALA A 83 23.61 -12.10 -13.12
N PHE A 84 24.00 -10.83 -13.00
CA PHE A 84 23.66 -9.80 -13.98
C PHE A 84 24.20 -10.13 -15.38
N GLN A 85 25.47 -10.53 -15.50
CA GLN A 85 26.06 -10.91 -16.78
C GLN A 85 25.39 -12.13 -17.42
N ILE A 86 25.02 -13.12 -16.61
CA ILE A 86 24.31 -14.31 -17.10
C ILE A 86 22.95 -13.90 -17.68
N GLY A 87 22.22 -12.99 -17.02
CA GLY A 87 20.95 -12.46 -17.52
C GLY A 87 21.06 -11.73 -18.86
N GLU A 88 22.07 -10.88 -19.02
CA GLU A 88 22.34 -10.16 -20.28
C GLU A 88 22.78 -11.11 -21.41
N SER A 89 23.48 -12.20 -21.10
CA SER A 89 23.91 -13.18 -22.10
C SER A 89 22.80 -14.11 -22.63
N GLN A 90 21.62 -14.09 -21.99
CA GLN A 90 20.47 -14.91 -22.36
C GLN A 90 19.37 -14.13 -23.13
N GLN A 91 19.62 -12.87 -23.47
CA GLN A 91 18.80 -12.06 -24.39
C GLN A 91 19.36 -12.09 -25.81
#